data_AF-A0A3N0FHQ6-F1
#
_entry.id   AF-A0A3N0FHQ6-F1
#
_cell.length_a   1.000
_cell.length_b   1.000
_cell.length_c   1.000
_cell.angle_alpha   90.00
_cell.angle_beta   90.00
_cell.angle_gamma   90.00
#
_symmetry.space_group_name_H-M   'P 1'
#
loop_
_entity.id
_entity.type
_entity.pdbx_description
1 polymer ?
#
loop_
_entity_poly.entity_id
_entity_poly.type
_entity_poly.pdbx_seq_one_letter_code
_entity_poly.pdbx_strand_id
1 'polypeptide(L)'
;MPLHIFKSGTHTDMHGTTLPFTPADLAACAAAYDPAVHEAPIVVGHPKTDDPAYGWVASLSATGSDLLAEPAQVDPQFAELVTAGRYKKISASFYLPDSPNNPKPGVLYLRHVGFLGAQPPSIKGLRSAAFGEQETGVVEFADWGLMTS
;
A
#
# COMPACT_ATOMS: atom_id res chain seq x y z
N MET A 1 5.14 7.96 12.02
CA MET A 1 3.92 7.35 12.61
C MET A 1 3.48 6.30 11.63
N PRO A 2 3.27 5.06 12.09
CA PRO A 2 2.91 3.98 11.19
C PRO A 2 1.57 4.24 10.51
N LEU A 3 1.48 3.89 9.24
CA LEU A 3 0.27 3.93 8.43
C LEU A 3 -0.44 2.59 8.59
N HIS A 4 -1.73 2.60 8.92
CA HIS A 4 -2.54 1.39 8.85
C HIS A 4 -2.92 1.10 7.40
N ILE A 5 -2.34 0.04 6.83
CA ILE A 5 -2.43 -0.24 5.39
C ILE A 5 -3.33 -1.42 5.06
N PHE A 6 -3.57 -2.33 6.00
CA PHE A 6 -4.37 -3.53 5.75
C PHE A 6 -4.79 -4.23 7.05
N LYS A 7 -5.88 -4.99 7.01
CA LYS A 7 -6.34 -5.81 8.14
C LYS A 7 -6.61 -7.24 7.71
N SER A 8 -6.38 -8.21 8.58
CA SER A 8 -6.73 -9.62 8.35
C SER A 8 -8.24 -9.78 8.24
N GLY A 9 -8.68 -10.67 7.37
CA GLY A 9 -10.08 -10.94 7.10
C GLY A 9 -10.28 -11.46 5.68
N THR A 10 -11.53 -11.65 5.29
CA THR A 10 -11.87 -11.95 3.90
C THR A 10 -12.11 -10.64 3.17
N HIS A 11 -11.31 -10.38 2.14
CA HIS A 11 -11.36 -9.13 1.37
C HIS A 11 -11.59 -9.43 -0.09
N THR A 12 -12.42 -8.59 -0.72
CA THR A 12 -12.59 -8.57 -2.16
C THR A 12 -11.68 -7.48 -2.73
N ASP A 13 -10.75 -7.87 -3.59
CA ASP A 13 -9.85 -6.95 -4.25
C ASP A 13 -10.60 -6.11 -5.30
N MET A 14 -9.97 -5.06 -5.83
CA MET A 14 -10.56 -4.18 -6.84
C MET A 14 -10.98 -4.90 -8.14
N HIS A 15 -10.40 -6.07 -8.42
CA HIS A 15 -10.73 -6.91 -9.57
C HIS A 15 -11.84 -7.94 -9.28
N GLY A 16 -12.43 -7.94 -8.08
CA GLY A 16 -13.55 -8.80 -7.70
C GLY A 16 -13.15 -10.17 -7.13
N THR A 17 -11.86 -10.43 -6.93
CA THR A 17 -11.35 -11.66 -6.34
C THR A 17 -11.46 -11.59 -4.83
N THR A 18 -12.15 -12.55 -4.23
CA THR A 18 -12.30 -12.63 -2.77
C THR A 18 -11.29 -13.59 -2.18
N LEU A 19 -10.45 -13.11 -1.27
CA LEU A 19 -9.36 -13.87 -0.68
C LEU A 19 -9.35 -13.74 0.86
N PRO A 20 -9.12 -14.84 1.59
CA PRO A 20 -8.89 -14.79 3.02
C PRO A 20 -7.45 -14.40 3.34
N PHE A 21 -7.27 -13.52 4.31
CA PHE A 21 -5.98 -13.14 4.88
C PHE A 21 -6.02 -13.34 6.39
N THR A 22 -5.19 -14.21 6.92
CA THR A 22 -5.11 -14.46 8.36
C THR A 22 -4.13 -13.50 9.04
N PRO A 23 -4.24 -13.32 10.37
CA PRO A 23 -3.20 -12.60 11.14
C PRO A 23 -1.79 -13.17 10.93
N ALA A 24 -1.68 -14.49 10.73
CA ALA A 24 -0.41 -15.15 10.46
C ALA A 24 0.17 -14.75 9.10
N ASP A 25 -0.67 -14.57 8.08
CA ASP A 25 -0.23 -14.09 6.76
C ASP A 25 0.33 -12.67 6.86
N LEU A 26 -0.28 -11.80 7.67
CA LEU A 26 0.20 -10.44 7.89
C LEU A 26 1.50 -10.40 8.70
N ALA A 27 1.61 -11.25 9.72
CA ALA A 27 2.84 -11.40 10.48
C ALA A 27 3.99 -11.94 9.60
N ALA A 28 3.70 -12.92 8.74
CA ALA A 28 4.67 -13.45 7.78
C ALA A 28 5.08 -12.39 6.75
N CYS A 29 4.12 -11.62 6.22
CA CYS A 29 4.38 -10.48 5.33
C CYS A 29 5.30 -9.45 6.00
N ALA A 30 4.98 -9.04 7.23
CA ALA A 30 5.78 -8.07 7.97
C ALA A 30 7.21 -8.57 8.26
N ALA A 31 7.36 -9.83 8.66
CA ALA A 31 8.67 -10.45 8.90
C ALA A 31 9.47 -10.70 7.60
N ALA A 32 8.77 -10.89 6.49
CA ALA A 32 9.38 -11.15 5.20
C ALA A 32 9.83 -9.88 4.47
N TYR A 33 9.24 -8.72 4.79
CA TYR A 33 9.50 -7.46 4.12
C TYR A 33 10.96 -7.02 4.25
N ASP A 34 11.59 -6.70 3.13
CA ASP A 34 12.97 -6.22 3.07
C ASP A 34 13.10 -5.13 1.99
N PRO A 35 13.32 -3.86 2.38
CA PRO A 35 13.46 -2.77 1.41
C PRO A 35 14.70 -2.94 0.51
N ALA A 36 15.69 -3.76 0.89
CA ALA A 36 16.82 -4.08 0.01
C ALA A 36 16.44 -5.04 -1.13
N VAL A 37 15.36 -5.81 -0.98
CA VAL A 37 14.84 -6.72 -2.02
C VAL A 37 13.81 -5.98 -2.89
N HIS A 38 12.81 -5.37 -2.26
CA HIS A 38 11.83 -4.51 -2.91
C HIS A 38 11.31 -3.50 -1.90
N GLU A 39 11.70 -2.25 -2.10
CA GLU A 39 11.19 -1.11 -1.34
C GLU A 39 9.84 -0.66 -1.93
N ALA A 40 8.79 -0.66 -1.11
CA ALA A 40 7.45 -0.42 -1.57
C ALA A 40 7.21 1.10 -1.63
N PRO A 41 6.88 1.68 -2.80
CA PRO A 41 6.67 3.11 -2.90
C PRO A 41 5.34 3.53 -2.28
N ILE A 42 5.33 4.76 -1.76
CA ILE A 42 4.12 5.49 -1.39
C ILE A 42 3.69 6.31 -2.60
N VAL A 43 2.44 6.12 -3.03
CA VAL A 43 1.93 6.66 -4.29
C VAL A 43 0.55 7.30 -4.10
N VAL A 44 0.14 8.14 -5.05
CA VAL A 44 -1.22 8.68 -5.12
C VAL A 44 -2.00 7.91 -6.16
N GLY A 45 -3.13 7.31 -5.78
CA GLY A 45 -3.84 6.36 -6.65
C GLY A 45 -3.19 4.98 -6.65
N HIS A 46 -3.40 4.23 -7.73
CA HIS A 46 -2.64 3.03 -8.06
C HIS A 46 -1.70 3.37 -9.22
N PRO A 47 -0.39 3.20 -9.04
CA PRO A 47 0.60 3.66 -9.98
C PRO A 47 0.55 2.80 -11.24
N LYS A 48 0.65 3.43 -12.41
CA LYS A 48 1.24 2.77 -13.58
C LYS A 48 2.76 2.69 -13.36
N THR A 49 3.43 1.86 -14.14
CA THR A 49 4.88 1.57 -14.04
C THR A 49 5.80 2.80 -13.97
N ASP A 50 5.31 4.00 -14.32
CA ASP A 50 6.04 5.27 -14.37
C ASP A 50 5.53 6.37 -13.41
N ASP A 51 4.67 6.06 -12.43
CA ASP A 51 4.20 7.07 -11.48
C ASP A 51 5.26 7.38 -10.40
N PRO A 52 5.41 8.66 -10.01
CA PRO A 52 6.41 9.06 -9.03
C PRO A 52 6.07 8.52 -7.63
N ALA A 53 7.09 8.04 -6.92
CA ALA A 53 7.01 7.75 -5.50
C ALA A 53 7.06 9.07 -4.71
N TYR A 54 6.10 9.27 -3.79
CA TYR A 54 6.06 10.37 -2.83
C TYR A 54 6.69 10.01 -1.48
N GLY A 55 7.32 8.85 -1.41
CA GLY A 55 7.94 8.28 -0.23
C GLY A 55 8.07 6.77 -0.40
N TRP A 56 8.57 6.13 0.63
CA TRP A 56 8.87 4.71 0.64
C TRP A 56 8.45 4.08 1.96
N VAL A 57 8.28 2.77 1.98
CA VAL A 57 8.01 2.03 3.22
C VAL A 57 9.33 1.47 3.75
N ALA A 58 9.75 1.93 4.93
CA ALA A 58 10.99 1.46 5.56
C ALA A 58 10.83 0.09 6.22
N SER A 59 9.65 -0.16 6.81
CA SER A 59 9.38 -1.42 7.48
C SER A 59 7.88 -1.69 7.60
N LEU A 60 7.55 -2.96 7.83
CA LEU A 60 6.20 -3.40 8.15
C LEU A 60 6.14 -3.92 9.58
N SER A 61 4.98 -3.79 10.20
CA SER A 61 4.70 -4.32 11.53
C SER A 61 3.28 -4.86 11.59
N ALA A 62 3.11 -6.10 12.01
CA ALA A 62 1.80 -6.70 12.24
C ALA A 62 1.45 -6.63 13.73
N THR A 63 0.28 -6.09 14.07
CA THR A 63 -0.22 -6.00 15.44
C THR A 63 -1.63 -6.56 15.51
N GLY A 64 -1.80 -7.73 16.14
CA GLY A 64 -3.08 -8.42 16.19
C GLY A 64 -3.59 -8.76 14.79
N SER A 65 -4.61 -8.05 14.33
CA SER A 65 -5.21 -8.22 13.00
C SER A 65 -4.75 -7.17 11.99
N ASP A 66 -3.95 -6.19 12.39
CA ASP A 66 -3.66 -5.01 11.59
C ASP A 66 -2.22 -5.03 11.07
N LEU A 67 -2.01 -4.60 9.83
CA LEU A 67 -0.71 -4.43 9.19
C LEU A 67 -0.42 -2.94 9.07
N LEU A 68 0.70 -2.53 9.66
CA LEU A 68 1.18 -1.17 9.70
C LEU A 68 2.44 -1.02 8.84
N ALA A 69 2.61 0.11 8.17
CA ALA A 69 3.79 0.46 7.39
C ALA A 69 4.45 1.72 7.96
N GLU A 70 5.76 1.70 8.20
CA GLU A 70 6.50 2.92 8.59
C GLU A 70 6.95 3.68 7.32
N PRO A 71 6.43 4.90 7.10
CA PRO A 71 6.83 5.68 5.95
C PRO A 71 8.21 6.32 6.15
N ALA A 72 9.01 6.35 5.09
CA ALA A 72 10.33 6.97 5.03
C ALA A 72 10.48 7.82 3.77
N GLN A 73 11.38 8.81 3.84
CA GLN A 73 11.70 9.71 2.72
C GLN A 73 10.46 10.32 2.05
N VAL A 74 9.45 10.65 2.87
CA VAL A 74 8.18 11.20 2.39
C VAL A 74 8.40 12.61 1.86
N ASP A 75 7.89 12.89 0.67
CA ASP A 75 7.87 14.22 0.09
C ASP A 75 7.13 15.18 1.04
N PRO A 76 7.75 16.30 1.46
CA PRO A 76 7.15 17.22 2.41
C PRO A 76 5.81 17.80 1.94
N GLN A 77 5.68 18.11 0.65
CA GLN A 77 4.42 18.65 0.10
C GLN A 77 3.33 17.58 0.15
N PHE A 78 3.66 16.33 -0.16
CA PHE A 78 2.73 15.22 -0.01
C PHE A 78 2.27 15.02 1.44
N ALA A 79 3.20 15.06 2.39
CA ALA A 79 2.88 14.95 3.82
C ALA A 79 1.91 16.06 4.30
N GLU A 80 2.07 17.30 3.80
CA GLU A 80 1.14 18.40 4.08
C GLU A 80 -0.27 18.11 3.54
N LEU A 81 -0.39 17.49 2.37
CA LEU A 81 -1.70 17.15 1.79
C LEU A 81 -2.43 16.05 2.55
N VAL A 82 -1.69 15.03 2.99
CA VAL A 82 -2.22 13.97 3.85
C VAL A 82 -2.68 14.58 5.18
N THR A 83 -1.86 15.44 5.79
CA THR A 83 -2.19 16.14 7.04
C THR A 83 -3.40 17.07 6.88
N ALA A 84 -3.53 17.74 5.74
CA ALA A 84 -4.67 18.58 5.39
C ALA A 84 -5.94 17.78 5.02
N GLY A 85 -5.89 16.44 5.11
CA GLY A 85 -7.03 15.57 4.84
C GLY A 85 -7.47 15.53 3.38
N ARG A 86 -6.58 15.86 2.43
CA ARG A 86 -6.84 15.76 0.99
C ARG A 86 -6.88 14.30 0.54
N TYR A 87 -6.02 13.48 1.13
CA TYR A 87 -6.03 12.02 1.01
C TYR A 87 -6.56 11.40 2.29
N LYS A 88 -7.76 10.82 2.23
CA LYS A 88 -8.47 10.30 3.40
C LYS A 88 -8.40 8.77 3.53
N LYS A 89 -8.05 8.10 2.44
CA LYS A 89 -8.06 6.64 2.37
C LYS A 89 -6.67 6.16 1.98
N ILE A 90 -6.26 5.07 2.62
CA ILE A 90 -5.07 4.32 2.27
C ILE A 90 -5.52 3.03 1.57
N SER A 91 -4.78 2.64 0.54
CA SER A 91 -4.87 1.35 -0.14
C SER A 91 -3.53 0.63 -0.05
N ALA A 92 -3.57 -0.69 -0.14
CA ALA A 92 -2.39 -1.52 -0.21
C ALA A 92 -2.52 -2.48 -1.39
N SER A 93 -1.43 -2.63 -2.14
CA SER A 93 -1.31 -3.63 -3.19
C SER A 93 -0.28 -4.67 -2.75
N PHE A 94 -0.59 -5.94 -2.98
CA PHE A 94 0.27 -7.05 -2.60
C PHE A 94 0.53 -7.98 -3.77
N TYR A 95 1.74 -8.53 -3.81
CA TYR A 95 2.02 -9.76 -4.53
C TYR A 95 1.55 -10.95 -3.69
N LEU A 96 0.72 -11.80 -4.28
CA LEU A 96 0.32 -13.07 -3.68
C LEU A 96 1.52 -14.04 -3.60
N PRO A 97 1.50 -15.01 -2.67
CA PRO A 97 2.57 -16.00 -2.51
C PRO A 97 2.97 -16.71 -3.81
N ASP A 98 1.99 -16.99 -4.67
CA ASP A 98 2.17 -17.69 -5.95
C ASP A 98 2.32 -16.74 -7.15
N SER A 99 2.45 -15.41 -6.93
CA SER A 99 2.64 -14.47 -8.03
C SER A 99 4.02 -14.65 -8.67
N PRO A 100 4.10 -14.73 -10.02
CA PRO A 100 5.37 -14.92 -10.72
C PRO A 100 6.36 -13.76 -10.52
N ASN A 101 5.85 -12.57 -10.21
CA ASN A 101 6.65 -11.36 -9.99
C ASN A 101 6.87 -11.06 -8.49
N ASN A 102 6.46 -11.98 -7.59
CA ASN A 102 6.69 -11.78 -6.17
C ASN A 102 8.20 -11.82 -5.88
N PRO A 103 8.78 -10.75 -5.35
CA PRO A 103 10.21 -10.72 -5.01
C PRO A 103 10.58 -11.74 -3.92
N LYS A 104 9.60 -12.23 -3.16
CA LYS A 104 9.76 -13.26 -2.13
C LYS A 104 8.66 -14.32 -2.26
N PRO A 105 8.84 -15.31 -3.16
CA PRO A 105 7.84 -16.35 -3.40
C PRO A 105 7.47 -17.12 -2.13
N GLY A 106 6.20 -17.54 -2.03
CA GLY A 106 5.68 -18.31 -0.90
C GLY A 106 5.20 -17.49 0.29
N VAL A 107 5.30 -16.16 0.24
CA VAL A 107 4.74 -15.25 1.26
C VAL A 107 4.07 -14.05 0.62
N LEU A 108 3.00 -13.53 1.24
CA LEU A 108 2.39 -12.27 0.82
C LEU A 108 3.44 -11.15 0.93
N TYR A 109 3.57 -10.33 -0.11
CA TYR A 109 4.59 -9.27 -0.14
C TYR A 109 4.01 -7.93 -0.56
N LEU A 110 4.36 -6.84 0.13
CA LEU A 110 3.86 -5.50 -0.17
C LEU A 110 4.44 -4.97 -1.48
N ARG A 111 3.57 -4.60 -2.43
CA ARG A 111 3.94 -3.98 -3.71
C ARG A 111 4.04 -2.47 -3.59
N HIS A 112 3.00 -1.80 -3.12
CA HIS A 112 2.95 -0.35 -2.90
C HIS A 112 1.85 0.04 -1.90
N VAL A 113 1.95 1.25 -1.33
CA VAL A 113 0.91 1.88 -0.50
C VAL A 113 0.33 3.08 -1.24
N GLY A 114 -0.96 3.01 -1.57
CA GLY A 114 -1.66 4.07 -2.29
C GLY A 114 -2.41 5.00 -1.35
N PHE A 115 -2.42 6.30 -1.67
CA PHE A 115 -3.25 7.30 -1.01
C PHE A 115 -4.35 7.76 -1.97
N LEU A 116 -5.60 7.62 -1.52
CA LEU A 116 -6.81 7.91 -2.28
C LEU A 116 -7.58 9.07 -1.63
N GLY A 117 -8.04 10.01 -2.45
CA GLY A 117 -8.73 11.19 -1.95
C GLY A 117 -9.07 12.23 -3.02
N ALA A 118 -9.59 13.37 -2.57
CA ALA A 118 -9.99 14.45 -3.44
C ALA A 118 -8.75 15.12 -4.04
N GLN A 119 -8.77 15.31 -5.36
CA GLN A 119 -7.66 15.94 -6.09
C GLN A 119 -7.37 17.33 -5.48
N PRO A 120 -6.15 17.60 -4.98
CA PRO A 120 -5.81 18.94 -4.54
C PRO A 120 -5.74 19.87 -5.76
N PRO A 121 -6.25 21.11 -5.65
CA PRO A 121 -6.15 22.08 -6.73
C PRO A 121 -4.67 22.48 -6.92
N SER A 122 -4.12 22.19 -8.09
CA SER A 122 -2.91 22.83 -8.64
C SER A 122 -1.58 22.61 -7.89
N ILE A 123 -1.20 21.37 -7.61
CA ILE A 123 0.18 21.05 -7.24
C ILE A 123 0.91 20.60 -8.51
N LYS A 124 1.84 21.42 -8.99
CA LYS A 124 2.70 21.07 -10.14
C LYS A 124 3.48 19.80 -9.80
N GLY A 125 3.21 18.72 -10.54
CA GLY A 125 3.90 17.42 -10.39
C GLY A 125 3.03 16.33 -9.77
N LEU A 126 1.91 16.69 -9.11
CA LEU A 126 0.99 15.70 -8.56
C LEU A 126 0.09 15.15 -9.67
N ARG A 127 0.50 14.04 -10.29
CA ARG A 127 -0.33 13.36 -11.30
C ARG A 127 -1.61 12.85 -10.66
N SER A 128 -2.69 12.84 -11.45
CA SER A 128 -4.00 12.34 -11.03
C SER A 128 -3.90 10.91 -10.49
N ALA A 129 -4.70 10.60 -9.47
CA ALA A 129 -4.91 9.22 -9.06
C ALA A 129 -5.42 8.40 -10.26
N ALA A 130 -4.54 7.59 -10.84
CA ALA A 130 -4.88 6.62 -11.86
C ALA A 130 -5.12 5.26 -11.21
N PHE A 131 -5.76 4.35 -11.94
CA PHE A 131 -5.78 2.94 -11.60
C PHE A 131 -4.83 2.22 -12.56
N GLY A 132 -3.96 1.37 -12.02
CA GLY A 132 -3.00 0.57 -12.80
C GLY A 132 -3.68 -0.55 -13.58
N GLU A 133 -2.93 -1.18 -14.49
CA GLU A 133 -3.39 -2.40 -15.18
C GLU A 133 -3.28 -3.62 -14.26
N GLN A 134 -4.21 -4.56 -14.44
CA GLN A 134 -4.27 -5.80 -13.65
C GLN A 134 -3.07 -6.69 -13.97
N GLU A 135 -2.30 -7.04 -12.95
CA GLU A 135 -1.11 -7.89 -13.06
C GLU A 135 -1.37 -9.26 -12.41
N THR A 136 -0.93 -10.36 -13.04
CA THR A 136 -1.21 -11.72 -12.55
C THR A 136 -0.61 -11.96 -11.16
N GLY A 137 -1.45 -12.36 -10.21
CA GLY A 137 -1.05 -12.61 -8.83
C GLY A 137 -0.85 -11.35 -7.99
N VAL A 138 -1.25 -10.17 -8.48
CA VAL A 138 -1.31 -8.94 -7.70
C VAL A 138 -2.76 -8.70 -7.26
N VAL A 139 -2.93 -8.28 -6.01
CA VAL A 139 -4.23 -7.90 -5.45
C VAL A 139 -4.16 -6.48 -4.92
N GLU A 140 -5.24 -5.72 -5.13
CA GLU A 140 -5.32 -4.31 -4.78
C GLU A 140 -6.52 -4.09 -3.87
N PHE A 141 -6.27 -3.56 -2.67
CA PHE A 141 -7.29 -3.31 -1.67
C PHE A 141 -7.38 -1.84 -1.34
N ALA A 142 -8.58 -1.29 -1.48
CA ALA A 142 -8.89 0.06 -1.04
C ALA A 142 -9.65 0.02 0.30
N ASP A 143 -9.55 1.12 1.06
CA ASP A 143 -10.32 1.40 2.29
C ASP A 143 -9.65 0.96 3.60
N TRP A 144 -8.52 1.62 3.93
CA TRP A 144 -7.94 1.58 5.27
C TRP A 144 -7.73 3.01 5.78
N GLY A 145 -8.33 3.32 6.94
CA GLY A 145 -8.32 4.66 7.52
C GLY A 145 -7.01 4.98 8.26
N LEU A 146 -6.63 6.26 8.27
CA LEU A 146 -5.45 6.80 9.00
C LEU A 146 -5.54 6.74 10.54
N MET A 147 -6.57 6.12 11.13
CA MET A 147 -6.81 6.14 12.57
C MET A 147 -6.53 4.78 13.19
N THR A 148 -5.36 4.62 13.81
CA THR A 148 -5.24 3.81 15.02
C THR A 148 -5.42 4.77 16.20
N SER A 149 -6.64 4.81 16.75
CA SER A 149 -6.96 5.53 17.99
C SER A 149 -6.20 4.97 19.19
#